data_AF-A0AAV5RP09-F1
#
_entry.id   AF-A0AAV5RP09-F1
#
_cell.length_a   1.000
_cell.length_b   1.000
_cell.length_c   1.000
_cell.angle_alpha   90.00
_cell.angle_beta   90.00
_cell.angle_gamma   90.00
#
_symmetry.space_group_name_H-M   'P 1'
#
loop_
_entity.id
_entity.type
_entity.pdbx_description
1 polymer ?
#
loop_
_entity_poly.entity_id
_entity_poly.type
_entity_poly.pdbx_seq_one_letter_code
_entity_poly.pdbx_strand_id
1 'polypeptide(L)'
;MMRRLINTRLYATSAGADSVKSGSKFKRFFYSTAALVSAAYGGTVYYAMCDDDFYDKFSANIPLCRDIINALDTYDLSKNEKALKSIRDKQYVKRESVVHSSSINYQTLINESSMAVNDKLHDLHDKVREKEHSAEASAKSAQKSENTQQAQNTKDSKSTAVAVSSQAEPNASLDPSEVVNEIQIDDVDPLLREMGIMLNSLLHQNPDLKGNKNFQQLVNSLQTASENFKQEKEHVLEQFKQTLDAELERFEGQVNLNYQEKKKNLVAVYNERLQEALNAISDKAVISYNNKLLQQYSEQKAKFAEKVAQYVDADREGKLRNLDKLSTDVKSLQKLMLQSHKKSDSESSVIDYLVELNKLQQVLKLQSSEPLPLQKYTESIAKARPNDVLVQETLKSFKESSKTDGVLSRKELSDRFQTLEPEIRRSSLVRPGAGITGHIASFVASQFMFKKEGLPEGADIESIIARTNTYLERGDLVRAVAEINGLTGWPKQLAHDWLVEGRKRCEAEFLVDVLSTNGNLLAYK
;
A
#
# COMPACT_ATOMS: atom_id res chain seq x y z
N MET A 1 35.83 75.12 -14.60
CA MET A 1 34.72 75.91 -15.17
C MET A 1 33.51 75.72 -14.27
N MET A 2 33.12 76.78 -13.56
CA MET A 2 32.09 76.77 -12.52
C MET A 2 30.69 76.47 -13.07
N ARG A 3 29.86 75.76 -12.29
CA ARG A 3 28.48 76.20 -12.00
C ARG A 3 27.95 75.57 -10.71
N ARG A 4 27.58 76.45 -9.79
CA ARG A 4 26.85 76.21 -8.54
C ARG A 4 25.45 75.65 -8.84
N LEU A 5 24.96 74.74 -8.00
CA LEU A 5 23.55 74.73 -7.61
C LEU A 5 23.43 74.50 -6.10
N ILE A 6 22.56 75.31 -5.51
CA ILE A 6 22.30 75.52 -4.10
C ILE A 6 21.10 74.67 -3.67
N ASN A 7 21.15 74.19 -2.42
CA ASN A 7 20.10 73.74 -1.49
C ASN A 7 18.68 73.47 -2.00
N THR A 8 18.08 72.38 -1.51
CA THR A 8 16.94 72.44 -0.58
C THR A 8 16.59 71.05 -0.04
N ARG A 9 16.41 70.95 1.28
CA ARG A 9 15.79 69.80 1.94
C ARG A 9 14.29 69.83 1.62
N LEU A 10 13.76 68.71 1.12
CA LEU A 10 12.33 68.43 1.11
C LEU A 10 12.12 67.09 1.82
N TYR A 11 11.49 67.17 2.98
CA TYR A 11 10.82 66.05 3.61
C TYR A 11 9.67 65.64 2.70
N ALA A 12 9.79 64.47 2.07
CA ALA A 12 8.69 63.81 1.40
C ALA A 12 8.25 62.62 2.25
N THR A 13 7.16 62.84 2.98
CA THR A 13 6.25 61.82 3.50
C THR A 13 5.81 60.94 2.32
N SER A 14 6.32 59.71 2.23
CA SER A 14 5.74 58.69 1.35
C SER A 14 4.90 57.73 2.19
N ALA A 15 3.63 57.65 1.79
CA ALA A 15 2.55 56.87 2.36
C ALA A 15 2.92 55.44 2.78
N GLY A 16 2.26 54.98 3.84
CA GLY A 16 2.34 53.63 4.36
C GLY A 16 2.03 52.59 3.28
N ALA A 17 2.94 51.63 3.13
CA ALA A 17 2.64 50.37 2.49
C ALA A 17 1.99 49.48 3.53
N ASP A 18 0.68 49.28 3.40
CA ASP A 18 -0.10 48.32 4.17
C ASP A 18 0.50 46.92 4.02
N SER A 19 0.94 46.34 5.13
CA SER A 19 1.24 44.92 5.21
C SER A 19 -0.07 44.14 5.20
N VAL A 20 -0.40 43.53 4.06
CA VAL A 20 -1.56 42.63 3.94
C VAL A 20 -1.34 41.44 4.89
N LYS A 21 -2.07 41.44 6.01
CA LYS A 21 -2.16 40.32 6.96
C LYS A 21 -2.61 39.06 6.22
N SER A 22 -1.75 38.04 6.21
CA SER A 22 -2.02 36.69 5.73
C SER A 22 -3.04 35.96 6.62
N GLY A 23 -4.33 36.27 6.45
CA GLY A 23 -5.46 35.56 7.11
C GLY A 23 -5.98 34.33 6.35
N SER A 24 -5.38 33.97 5.21
CA SER A 24 -5.90 32.94 4.29
C SER A 24 -5.55 31.51 4.72
N LYS A 25 -4.36 31.28 5.29
CA LYS A 25 -3.89 29.92 5.63
C LYS A 25 -4.60 29.33 6.85
N PHE A 26 -4.90 30.15 7.87
CA PHE A 26 -5.60 29.71 9.07
C PHE A 26 -7.08 29.38 8.79
N LYS A 27 -7.75 30.20 7.97
CA LYS A 27 -9.12 29.90 7.52
C LYS A 27 -9.18 28.62 6.68
N ARG A 28 -8.23 28.42 5.76
CA ARG A 28 -8.13 27.19 4.96
C ARG A 28 -7.89 25.96 5.84
N PHE A 29 -7.04 26.07 6.86
CA PHE A 29 -6.81 25.00 7.84
C PHE A 29 -8.06 24.67 8.67
N PHE A 30 -8.80 25.67 9.13
CA PHE A 30 -10.05 25.45 9.86
C PHE A 30 -11.14 24.83 8.98
N TYR A 31 -11.32 25.29 7.74
CA TYR A 31 -12.31 24.68 6.84
C TYR A 31 -11.90 23.29 6.37
N SER A 32 -10.60 23.02 6.17
CA SER A 32 -10.12 21.69 5.79
C SER A 32 -10.24 20.68 6.92
N THR A 33 -9.95 21.09 8.15
CA THR A 33 -10.11 20.22 9.33
C THR A 33 -11.59 19.98 9.64
N ALA A 34 -12.44 21.00 9.55
CA ALA A 34 -13.89 20.83 9.68
C ALA A 34 -14.46 19.90 8.60
N ALA A 35 -14.00 20.02 7.35
CA ALA A 35 -14.40 19.12 6.27
C ALA A 35 -13.97 17.67 6.52
N LEU A 36 -12.73 17.45 6.98
CA LEU A 36 -12.22 16.10 7.30
C LEU A 36 -13.01 15.48 8.46
N VAL A 37 -13.25 16.22 9.53
CA VAL A 37 -14.05 15.76 10.67
C VAL A 37 -15.48 15.43 10.22
N SER A 38 -16.09 16.26 9.37
CA SER A 38 -17.43 15.99 8.83
C SER A 38 -17.48 14.74 7.94
N ALA A 39 -16.45 14.49 7.13
CA ALA A 39 -16.36 13.31 6.27
C ALA A 39 -16.11 12.03 7.08
N ALA A 40 -15.25 12.10 8.10
CA ALA A 40 -15.01 11.00 9.03
C ALA A 40 -16.29 10.65 9.80
N TYR A 41 -17.00 11.66 10.31
CA TYR A 41 -18.26 11.46 11.02
C TYR A 41 -19.35 10.86 10.10
N GLY A 42 -19.49 11.38 8.87
CA GLY A 42 -20.42 10.83 7.88
C GLY A 42 -20.10 9.37 7.50
N GLY A 43 -18.82 9.02 7.37
CA GLY A 43 -18.38 7.66 7.12
C GLY A 43 -18.70 6.71 8.28
N THR A 44 -18.51 7.16 9.52
CA THR A 44 -18.86 6.35 10.71
C THR A 44 -20.37 6.16 10.87
N VAL A 45 -21.18 7.17 10.51
CA VAL A 45 -22.64 7.06 10.51
C VAL A 45 -23.12 6.09 9.43
N TYR A 46 -22.55 6.16 8.22
CA TYR A 46 -22.86 5.23 7.14
C TYR A 46 -22.49 3.79 7.51
N TYR A 47 -21.32 3.58 8.13
CA TYR A 47 -20.91 2.26 8.59
C TYR A 47 -21.82 1.72 9.71
N ALA A 48 -22.26 2.58 10.62
CA ALA A 48 -23.24 2.23 11.66
C ALA A 48 -24.63 1.85 11.10
N MET A 49 -24.98 2.24 9.87
CA MET A 49 -26.20 1.77 9.20
C MET A 49 -26.04 0.40 8.53
N CYS A 50 -24.80 -0.09 8.36
CA CYS A 50 -24.52 -1.39 7.76
C CYS A 50 -24.24 -2.50 8.80
N ASP A 51 -23.92 -2.14 10.05
CA ASP A 51 -23.51 -3.09 11.10
C ASP A 51 -24.15 -2.73 12.46
N ASP A 52 -25.06 -3.61 12.92
CA ASP A 52 -25.85 -3.43 14.14
C ASP A 52 -25.00 -3.50 15.42
N ASP A 53 -23.94 -4.33 15.46
CA ASP A 53 -23.05 -4.46 16.62
C ASP A 53 -22.21 -3.19 16.82
N PHE A 54 -21.90 -2.51 15.71
CA PHE A 54 -21.20 -1.23 15.74
C PHE A 54 -22.14 -0.09 16.12
N TYR A 55 -23.39 -0.11 15.65
CA TYR A 55 -24.42 0.87 15.98
C TYR A 55 -24.61 1.04 17.50
N ASP A 56 -24.71 -0.07 18.24
CA ASP A 56 -24.91 -0.04 19.70
C ASP A 56 -23.75 0.63 20.44
N LYS A 57 -22.51 0.30 20.05
CA LYS A 57 -21.29 0.88 20.64
C LYS A 57 -21.10 2.35 20.24
N PHE A 58 -21.49 2.71 19.03
CA PHE A 58 -21.39 4.07 18.50
C PHE A 58 -22.42 4.99 19.16
N SER A 59 -23.66 4.53 19.30
CA SER A 59 -24.74 5.29 19.92
C SER A 59 -24.59 5.49 21.43
N ALA A 60 -23.86 4.59 22.12
CA ALA A 60 -23.56 4.72 23.54
C ALA A 60 -22.47 5.76 23.85
N ASN A 61 -21.53 5.97 22.93
CA ASN A 61 -20.34 6.80 23.16
C ASN A 61 -20.43 8.20 22.55
N ILE A 62 -21.28 8.42 21.55
CA ILE A 62 -21.35 9.67 20.79
C ILE A 62 -22.75 10.29 20.87
N PRO A 63 -22.90 11.48 21.50
CA PRO A 63 -24.18 12.18 21.57
C PRO A 63 -24.64 12.67 20.19
N LEU A 64 -25.96 12.84 19.99
CA LEU A 64 -26.63 13.24 18.73
C LEU A 64 -26.62 12.21 17.59
N CYS A 65 -25.94 11.08 17.73
CA CYS A 65 -25.87 10.05 16.69
C CYS A 65 -27.23 9.41 16.38
N ARG A 66 -28.03 9.09 17.40
CA ARG A 66 -29.34 8.42 17.22
C ARG A 66 -30.31 9.27 16.42
N ASP A 67 -30.33 10.57 16.68
CA ASP A 67 -31.23 11.51 15.98
C ASP A 67 -30.86 11.66 14.50
N ILE A 68 -29.55 11.65 14.20
CA ILE A 68 -29.04 11.75 12.82
C ILE A 68 -29.34 10.47 12.03
N ILE A 69 -29.12 9.30 12.62
CA ILE A 69 -29.40 8.01 11.96
C ILE A 69 -30.91 7.87 11.72
N ASN A 70 -31.75 8.18 12.72
CA ASN A 70 -33.21 8.17 12.56
C ASN A 70 -33.71 9.18 11.51
N ALA A 71 -33.06 10.35 11.39
CA ALA A 71 -33.38 11.33 10.35
C ALA A 71 -32.95 10.89 8.93
N LEU A 72 -31.93 10.04 8.82
CA LEU A 72 -31.44 9.46 7.57
C LEU A 72 -32.28 8.25 7.14
N ASP A 73 -32.69 7.39 8.08
CA ASP A 73 -33.61 6.26 7.82
C ASP A 73 -35.00 6.72 7.37
N THR A 74 -35.45 7.89 7.84
CA THR A 74 -36.73 8.48 7.43
C THR A 74 -36.65 9.20 6.07
N TYR A 75 -35.46 9.32 5.46
CA TYR A 75 -35.24 9.97 4.17
C TYR A 75 -35.19 8.93 3.03
N ASP A 76 -36.37 8.60 2.49
CA ASP A 76 -36.55 7.63 1.41
C ASP A 76 -35.80 8.04 0.11
N LEU A 77 -34.64 7.40 -0.14
CA LEU A 77 -33.75 7.61 -1.28
C LEU A 77 -34.35 7.16 -2.63
N SER A 78 -35.50 6.48 -2.65
CA SER A 78 -36.14 5.99 -3.87
C SER A 78 -36.69 7.12 -4.77
N LYS A 79 -36.89 8.33 -4.23
CA LYS A 79 -37.57 9.41 -4.94
C LYS A 79 -36.69 10.25 -5.89
N ASN A 80 -35.37 10.08 -5.88
CA ASN A 80 -34.43 10.94 -6.61
C ASN A 80 -33.59 10.26 -7.71
N GLU A 81 -34.00 9.08 -8.17
CA GLU A 81 -33.35 8.41 -9.31
C GLU A 81 -33.41 9.24 -10.61
N LYS A 82 -34.43 10.12 -10.74
CA LYS A 82 -34.59 11.01 -11.90
C LYS A 82 -33.67 12.24 -11.87
N ALA A 83 -33.26 12.70 -10.68
CA ALA A 83 -32.35 13.85 -10.55
C ALA A 83 -30.89 13.45 -10.89
N LEU A 84 -30.47 12.25 -10.48
CA LEU A 84 -29.12 11.73 -10.72
C LEU A 84 -28.84 11.36 -12.19
N LYS A 85 -29.86 10.95 -12.95
CA LYS A 85 -29.73 10.69 -14.40
C LYS A 85 -29.47 11.98 -15.19
N SER A 86 -30.01 13.12 -14.76
CA SER A 86 -29.84 14.41 -15.46
C SER A 86 -28.45 15.05 -15.32
N ILE A 87 -27.68 14.66 -14.30
CA ILE A 87 -26.32 15.15 -14.05
C ILE A 87 -25.28 14.32 -14.83
N ARG A 88 -25.59 13.04 -15.09
CA ARG A 88 -24.71 12.09 -15.80
C ARG A 88 -24.53 12.43 -17.29
N ASP A 89 -25.54 13.04 -17.92
CA ASP A 89 -25.54 13.29 -19.37
C ASP A 89 -24.97 14.67 -19.79
N LYS A 90 -24.55 15.53 -18.85
CA LYS A 90 -24.09 16.90 -19.17
C LYS A 90 -22.62 17.23 -18.93
N GLN A 91 -21.78 16.26 -18.56
CA GLN A 91 -20.35 16.51 -18.33
C GLN A 91 -19.43 15.50 -19.02
N TYR A 92 -19.38 15.57 -20.34
CA TYR A 92 -18.18 15.22 -21.10
C TYR A 92 -17.62 16.52 -21.71
N VAL A 93 -16.46 16.94 -21.20
CA VAL A 93 -15.30 17.57 -21.88
C VAL A 93 -14.48 18.38 -20.85
N LYS A 94 -13.17 18.10 -20.84
CA LYS A 94 -12.04 18.79 -20.20
C LYS A 94 -11.66 18.35 -18.77
N ARG A 95 -10.75 17.36 -18.72
CA ARG A 95 -9.89 17.04 -17.56
C ARG A 95 -8.68 17.96 -17.55
N GLU A 96 -8.45 18.62 -16.42
CA GLU A 96 -7.14 19.12 -16.02
C GLU A 96 -6.90 18.70 -14.56
N SER A 97 -5.66 18.37 -14.26
CA SER A 97 -5.17 17.59 -13.11
C SER A 97 -5.25 18.32 -11.76
N VAL A 98 -5.70 17.62 -10.71
CA VAL A 98 -5.26 17.86 -9.32
C VAL A 98 -5.10 16.54 -8.58
N VAL A 99 -3.85 16.26 -8.22
CA VAL A 99 -3.38 15.17 -7.37
C VAL A 99 -3.97 15.34 -5.96
N HIS A 100 -4.69 14.33 -5.47
CA HIS A 100 -4.96 14.18 -4.03
C HIS A 100 -3.88 13.30 -3.42
N SER A 101 -3.04 13.91 -2.59
CA SER A 101 -2.10 13.26 -1.70
C SER A 101 -2.86 12.68 -0.51
N SER A 102 -3.08 11.37 -0.48
CA SER A 102 -3.35 10.64 0.75
C SER A 102 -2.02 10.21 1.37
N SER A 103 -1.82 10.61 2.63
CA SER A 103 -0.74 10.10 3.48
C SER A 103 -1.06 8.65 3.87
N ILE A 104 -0.96 7.74 2.90
CA ILE A 104 -0.79 6.32 3.17
C ILE A 104 0.72 6.09 3.19
N ASN A 105 1.22 5.53 4.28
CA ASN A 105 2.64 5.29 4.47
C ASN A 105 3.10 4.20 3.48
N TYR A 106 3.55 4.58 2.29
CA TYR A 106 3.93 3.64 1.23
C TYR A 106 5.10 2.72 1.61
N GLN A 107 5.86 3.06 2.67
CA GLN A 107 6.93 2.22 3.18
C GLN A 107 6.43 0.90 3.76
N THR A 108 5.26 0.84 4.40
CA THR A 108 4.74 -0.41 4.98
C THR A 108 4.20 -1.37 3.92
N LEU A 109 3.53 -0.85 2.88
CA LEU A 109 3.02 -1.67 1.76
C LEU A 109 4.14 -2.15 0.83
N ILE A 110 5.21 -1.36 0.66
CA ILE A 110 6.40 -1.79 -0.08
C ILE A 110 7.16 -2.87 0.70
N ASN A 111 7.24 -2.76 2.03
CA ASN A 111 7.89 -3.78 2.85
C ASN A 111 7.08 -5.10 2.86
N GLU A 112 5.75 -5.04 3.04
CA GLU A 112 4.90 -6.24 2.99
C GLU A 112 4.90 -6.93 1.60
N SER A 113 4.85 -6.16 0.51
CA SER A 113 4.90 -6.73 -0.84
C SER A 113 6.31 -7.24 -1.21
N SER A 114 7.37 -6.60 -0.73
CA SER A 114 8.75 -7.07 -0.94
C SER A 114 9.08 -8.34 -0.15
N MET A 115 8.53 -8.51 1.06
CA MET A 115 8.66 -9.74 1.85
C MET A 115 7.92 -10.91 1.20
N ALA A 116 6.68 -10.68 0.73
CA ALA A 116 5.90 -11.70 0.03
C ALA A 116 6.48 -12.13 -1.32
N VAL A 117 7.22 -11.24 -2.01
CA VAL A 117 7.94 -11.55 -3.26
C VAL A 117 9.27 -12.24 -2.99
N ASN A 118 9.98 -11.89 -1.92
CA ASN A 118 11.25 -12.52 -1.55
C ASN A 118 11.07 -13.95 -1.02
N ASP A 119 9.99 -14.22 -0.27
CA ASP A 119 9.63 -15.58 0.19
C ASP A 119 9.26 -16.50 -1.00
N LYS A 120 8.59 -15.97 -2.03
CA LYS A 120 8.27 -16.71 -3.26
C LYS A 120 9.49 -16.91 -4.18
N LEU A 121 10.46 -16.00 -4.14
CA LEU A 121 11.72 -16.12 -4.88
C LEU A 121 12.64 -17.18 -4.25
N HIS A 122 12.68 -17.27 -2.92
CA HIS A 122 13.43 -18.30 -2.20
C HIS A 122 12.86 -19.71 -2.43
N ASP A 123 11.53 -19.88 -2.39
CA ASP A 123 10.87 -21.17 -2.64
C ASP A 123 11.03 -21.66 -4.10
N LEU A 124 11.23 -20.74 -5.06
CA LEU A 124 11.58 -21.07 -6.45
C LEU A 124 13.07 -21.41 -6.61
N HIS A 125 13.96 -20.77 -5.86
CA HIS A 125 15.40 -21.02 -5.94
C HIS A 125 15.79 -22.36 -5.29
N ASP A 126 15.10 -22.76 -4.21
CA ASP A 126 15.31 -24.07 -3.56
C ASP A 126 14.77 -25.23 -4.40
N LYS A 127 13.65 -25.04 -5.13
CA LYS A 127 13.10 -26.05 -6.06
C LYS A 127 13.92 -26.24 -7.35
N VAL A 128 14.68 -25.23 -7.76
CA VAL A 128 15.62 -25.33 -8.90
C VAL A 128 16.91 -26.02 -8.46
N ARG A 129 17.40 -25.73 -7.25
CA ARG A 129 18.61 -26.34 -6.68
C ARG A 129 18.45 -27.84 -6.38
N GLU A 130 17.24 -28.29 -6.04
CA GLU A 130 16.91 -29.72 -5.90
C GLU A 130 16.85 -30.46 -7.25
N LYS A 131 16.58 -29.77 -8.36
CA LYS A 131 16.55 -30.38 -9.71
C LYS A 131 17.89 -30.34 -10.44
N GLU A 132 18.80 -29.45 -10.06
CA GLU A 132 20.17 -29.43 -10.60
C GLU A 132 21.06 -30.54 -10.02
N HIS A 133 20.79 -31.02 -8.80
CA HIS A 133 21.57 -32.12 -8.20
C HIS A 133 21.17 -33.55 -8.62
N SER A 134 20.14 -33.72 -9.45
CA SER A 134 19.74 -35.03 -10.01
C SER A 134 20.05 -35.20 -11.50
N ALA A 135 20.63 -34.20 -12.17
CA ALA A 135 20.92 -34.22 -13.61
C ALA A 135 22.42 -34.23 -13.95
N GLU A 136 23.32 -34.30 -12.96
CA GLU A 136 24.78 -34.35 -13.17
C GLU A 136 25.38 -35.77 -13.09
N ALA A 137 24.54 -36.79 -12.96
CA ALA A 137 24.94 -38.20 -12.98
C ALA A 137 24.34 -38.98 -14.18
N SER A 138 24.40 -38.41 -15.38
CA SER A 138 24.42 -39.21 -16.61
C SER A 138 24.97 -38.46 -17.82
N ALA A 139 26.10 -38.99 -18.29
CA ALA A 139 26.53 -39.00 -19.68
C ALA A 139 27.05 -37.69 -20.31
N LYS A 140 28.35 -37.45 -20.08
CA LYS A 140 29.27 -37.23 -21.19
C LYS A 140 29.10 -38.34 -22.25
N SER A 141 28.49 -38.03 -23.39
CA SER A 141 28.89 -38.58 -24.69
C SER A 141 28.60 -37.54 -25.76
N ALA A 142 29.65 -37.16 -26.49
CA ALA A 142 29.63 -36.11 -27.48
C ALA A 142 29.26 -36.65 -28.87
N GLN A 143 28.50 -35.82 -29.59
CA GLN A 143 28.55 -35.55 -31.05
C GLN A 143 28.37 -36.72 -32.05
N LYS A 144 27.32 -36.64 -32.88
CA LYS A 144 27.48 -36.54 -34.35
C LYS A 144 26.21 -36.17 -35.14
N SER A 145 26.42 -35.30 -36.12
CA SER A 145 25.80 -35.22 -37.46
C SER A 145 24.46 -34.48 -37.68
N GLU A 146 24.59 -33.32 -38.32
CA GLU A 146 23.72 -32.84 -39.41
C GLU A 146 23.75 -33.82 -40.60
N ASN A 147 22.61 -34.08 -41.27
CA ASN A 147 22.25 -33.49 -42.58
C ASN A 147 21.07 -34.24 -43.27
N THR A 148 20.32 -33.46 -44.06
CA THR A 148 19.55 -33.81 -45.28
C THR A 148 18.10 -34.33 -45.20
N GLN A 149 17.35 -33.75 -46.14
CA GLN A 149 15.92 -33.71 -46.41
C GLN A 149 15.35 -34.97 -47.11
N GLN A 150 14.01 -35.04 -47.06
CA GLN A 150 13.06 -35.37 -48.15
C GLN A 150 12.47 -36.80 -48.29
N ALA A 151 11.13 -36.83 -48.13
CA ALA A 151 10.08 -37.61 -48.82
C ALA A 151 10.09 -39.16 -48.68
N GLN A 152 8.98 -39.88 -48.46
CA GLN A 152 7.60 -39.78 -48.97
C GLN A 152 6.58 -40.44 -48.00
N ASN A 153 5.35 -39.90 -47.98
CA ASN A 153 3.99 -40.52 -48.00
C ASN A 153 3.75 -41.90 -47.31
N THR A 154 2.62 -42.20 -46.65
CA THR A 154 1.21 -41.79 -46.82
C THR A 154 0.41 -42.36 -45.62
N LYS A 155 -0.49 -41.61 -44.95
CA LYS A 155 -1.98 -41.67 -44.96
C LYS A 155 -2.42 -41.41 -43.50
N ASP A 156 -3.49 -40.71 -43.13
CA ASP A 156 -4.70 -40.30 -43.82
C ASP A 156 -5.32 -39.04 -43.19
N SER A 157 -6.00 -38.27 -44.05
CA SER A 157 -7.21 -37.46 -43.84
C SER A 157 -7.22 -36.20 -42.95
N LYS A 158 -6.76 -35.13 -43.61
CA LYS A 158 -7.37 -33.78 -43.79
C LYS A 158 -8.91 -33.68 -43.58
N SER A 159 -9.38 -32.66 -42.86
CA SER A 159 -9.97 -31.43 -43.46
C SER A 159 -10.91 -30.66 -42.53
N THR A 160 -10.45 -29.49 -42.10
CA THR A 160 -11.03 -28.14 -42.25
C THR A 160 -12.56 -27.95 -42.32
N ALA A 161 -13.03 -27.19 -41.31
CA ALA A 161 -13.96 -26.04 -41.31
C ALA A 161 -14.95 -25.81 -42.46
N VAL A 162 -16.16 -25.34 -42.11
CA VAL A 162 -16.72 -23.99 -42.42
C VAL A 162 -18.22 -23.94 -42.10
N ALA A 163 -18.65 -22.79 -41.54
CA ALA A 163 -19.96 -22.11 -41.55
C ALA A 163 -21.27 -22.87 -41.31
N VAL A 164 -22.07 -22.36 -40.36
CA VAL A 164 -23.51 -22.60 -40.26
C VAL A 164 -24.25 -21.32 -40.63
N SER A 165 -24.99 -21.38 -41.73
CA SER A 165 -26.15 -20.54 -42.05
C SER A 165 -27.06 -21.32 -42.99
N SER A 166 -28.32 -21.53 -42.60
CA SER A 166 -29.46 -21.98 -43.42
C SER A 166 -30.71 -21.70 -42.58
N GLN A 167 -31.62 -20.78 -42.92
CA GLN A 167 -32.60 -20.77 -44.03
C GLN A 167 -33.40 -22.09 -44.15
N ALA A 168 -34.64 -22.05 -43.63
CA ALA A 168 -35.80 -22.88 -43.99
C ALA A 168 -36.57 -22.13 -45.10
N GLU A 169 -37.03 -22.77 -46.18
CA GLU A 169 -38.27 -23.57 -46.36
C GLU A 169 -38.27 -24.09 -47.84
N PRO A 170 -39.06 -25.11 -48.30
CA PRO A 170 -40.54 -25.04 -48.31
C PRO A 170 -41.38 -26.36 -48.30
N ASN A 171 -42.64 -26.17 -47.85
CA ASN A 171 -43.94 -26.74 -48.24
C ASN A 171 -44.10 -28.12 -48.92
N ALA A 172 -45.04 -28.91 -48.36
CA ALA A 172 -46.14 -29.53 -49.12
C ALA A 172 -47.37 -29.74 -48.22
N SER A 173 -48.50 -29.18 -48.66
CA SER A 173 -49.83 -29.17 -48.05
C SER A 173 -50.67 -30.33 -48.56
N LEU A 174 -51.47 -30.98 -47.71
CA LEU A 174 -52.69 -31.70 -48.08
C LEU A 174 -53.67 -31.70 -46.90
N ASP A 175 -54.77 -30.98 -47.08
CA ASP A 175 -56.05 -31.14 -46.37
C ASP A 175 -57.08 -31.25 -47.52
N PRO A 176 -58.02 -32.22 -47.53
CA PRO A 176 -59.30 -31.95 -46.89
C PRO A 176 -60.08 -33.20 -46.42
N SER A 177 -60.79 -33.12 -45.30
CA SER A 177 -61.95 -34.00 -45.02
C SER A 177 -62.88 -33.27 -44.04
N GLU A 178 -63.97 -32.70 -44.54
CA GLU A 178 -65.31 -33.32 -44.62
C GLU A 178 -66.16 -33.03 -43.37
N VAL A 179 -67.06 -32.08 -43.56
CA VAL A 179 -68.27 -31.90 -42.77
C VAL A 179 -69.12 -33.15 -42.96
N VAL A 180 -69.38 -33.90 -41.88
CA VAL A 180 -70.47 -34.87 -41.83
C VAL A 180 -71.37 -34.52 -40.65
N ASN A 181 -72.64 -34.36 -41.01
CA ASN A 181 -73.75 -34.09 -40.14
C ASN A 181 -73.96 -35.18 -39.08
N GLU A 182 -74.35 -34.70 -37.91
CA GLU A 182 -75.25 -35.26 -36.92
C GLU A 182 -75.93 -36.61 -37.31
N ILE A 183 -75.58 -37.65 -36.55
CA ILE A 183 -76.49 -38.75 -36.24
C ILE A 183 -76.53 -38.83 -34.71
N GLN A 184 -77.60 -38.30 -34.12
CA GLN A 184 -77.93 -38.61 -32.74
C GLN A 184 -78.37 -40.08 -32.70
N ILE A 185 -77.63 -40.90 -31.96
CA ILE A 185 -78.07 -42.23 -31.57
C ILE A 185 -77.96 -42.25 -30.05
N ASP A 186 -79.11 -42.29 -29.40
CA ASP A 186 -79.23 -42.41 -27.96
C ASP A 186 -78.39 -43.58 -27.42
N ASP A 187 -77.66 -43.25 -26.35
CA ASP A 187 -76.72 -44.05 -25.56
C ASP A 187 -77.31 -45.37 -25.03
N VAL A 188 -77.46 -46.37 -25.90
CA VAL A 188 -77.61 -47.77 -25.50
C VAL A 188 -76.76 -48.64 -26.42
N ASP A 189 -75.99 -49.55 -25.83
CA ASP A 189 -75.19 -50.56 -26.51
C ASP A 189 -75.97 -51.20 -27.68
N PRO A 190 -75.41 -51.32 -28.90
CA PRO A 190 -76.10 -51.88 -30.07
C PRO A 190 -76.81 -53.21 -29.78
N LEU A 191 -76.22 -54.05 -28.91
CA LEU A 191 -76.82 -55.32 -28.48
C LEU A 191 -78.06 -55.13 -27.61
N LEU A 192 -78.02 -54.23 -26.62
CA LEU A 192 -79.18 -53.95 -25.75
C LEU A 192 -80.32 -53.31 -26.56
N ARG A 193 -79.97 -52.48 -27.55
CA ARG A 193 -80.93 -51.90 -28.50
C ARG A 193 -81.55 -52.95 -29.41
N GLU A 194 -80.75 -53.85 -29.97
CA GLU A 194 -81.24 -54.98 -30.79
C GLU A 194 -82.11 -55.94 -30.00
N MET A 195 -81.75 -56.24 -28.74
CA MET A 195 -82.57 -57.05 -27.83
C MET A 195 -83.90 -56.37 -27.52
N GLY A 196 -83.91 -55.06 -27.30
CA GLY A 196 -85.14 -54.26 -27.14
C GLY A 196 -86.04 -54.29 -28.38
N ILE A 197 -85.44 -54.15 -29.57
CA ILE A 197 -86.17 -54.22 -30.86
C ILE A 197 -86.74 -55.63 -31.09
N MET A 198 -85.96 -56.69 -30.82
CA MET A 198 -86.43 -58.07 -30.92
C MET A 198 -87.59 -58.35 -29.96
N LEU A 199 -87.48 -57.90 -28.70
CA LEU A 199 -88.55 -58.05 -27.71
C LEU A 199 -89.82 -57.31 -28.14
N ASN A 200 -89.69 -56.12 -28.72
CA ASN A 200 -90.82 -55.35 -29.23
C ASN A 200 -91.45 -56.00 -30.49
N SER A 201 -90.63 -56.57 -31.38
CA SER A 201 -91.09 -57.35 -32.54
C SER A 201 -91.85 -58.62 -32.11
N LEU A 202 -91.38 -59.31 -31.07
CA LEU A 202 -92.00 -60.52 -30.54
C LEU A 202 -93.34 -60.20 -29.84
N LEU A 203 -93.43 -59.04 -29.20
CA LEU A 203 -94.68 -58.50 -28.63
C LEU A 203 -95.72 -58.12 -29.70
N HIS A 204 -95.26 -57.59 -30.85
CA HIS A 204 -96.12 -57.27 -31.98
C HIS A 204 -96.67 -58.52 -32.69
N GLN A 205 -95.89 -59.59 -32.75
CA GLN A 205 -96.32 -60.87 -33.35
C GLN A 205 -97.27 -61.66 -32.43
N ASN A 206 -97.20 -61.47 -31.11
CA ASN A 206 -98.03 -62.18 -30.13
C ASN A 206 -98.52 -61.24 -29.00
N PRO A 207 -99.67 -60.56 -29.16
CA PRO A 207 -100.16 -59.57 -28.19
C PRO A 207 -100.53 -60.17 -26.82
N ASP A 208 -100.84 -61.47 -26.74
CA ASP A 208 -101.17 -62.17 -25.48
C ASP A 208 -99.98 -62.27 -24.51
N LEU A 209 -98.75 -62.08 -25.00
CA LEU A 209 -97.53 -62.08 -24.18
C LEU A 209 -97.47 -60.91 -23.18
N LYS A 210 -98.25 -59.84 -23.40
CA LYS A 210 -98.35 -58.70 -22.47
C LYS A 210 -98.81 -59.10 -21.07
N GLY A 211 -99.62 -60.15 -20.95
CA GLY A 211 -100.13 -60.67 -19.68
C GLY A 211 -99.25 -61.74 -19.03
N ASN A 212 -98.17 -62.18 -19.68
CA ASN A 212 -97.32 -63.25 -19.18
C ASN A 212 -96.31 -62.73 -18.15
N LYS A 213 -96.35 -63.26 -16.92
CA LYS A 213 -95.46 -62.87 -15.80
C LYS A 213 -93.98 -63.04 -16.12
N ASN A 214 -93.61 -64.09 -16.85
CA ASN A 214 -92.21 -64.37 -17.20
C ASN A 214 -91.69 -63.35 -18.21
N PHE A 215 -92.55 -62.89 -19.13
CA PHE A 215 -92.20 -61.86 -20.11
C PHE A 215 -92.01 -60.49 -19.43
N GLN A 216 -92.89 -60.12 -18.49
CA GLN A 216 -92.74 -58.89 -17.70
C GLN A 216 -91.48 -58.88 -16.84
N GLN A 217 -91.12 -60.02 -16.24
CA GLN A 217 -89.85 -60.16 -15.51
C GLN A 217 -88.64 -59.98 -16.42
N LEU A 218 -88.69 -60.52 -17.64
CA LEU A 218 -87.60 -60.40 -18.61
C LEU A 218 -87.44 -58.94 -19.07
N VAL A 219 -88.53 -58.24 -19.39
CA VAL A 219 -88.50 -56.81 -19.73
C VAL A 219 -87.94 -55.98 -18.58
N ASN A 220 -88.40 -56.21 -17.35
CA ASN A 220 -87.90 -55.49 -16.18
C ASN A 220 -86.40 -55.78 -15.92
N SER A 221 -85.96 -57.04 -16.09
CA SER A 221 -84.54 -57.39 -15.94
C SER A 221 -83.65 -56.76 -17.00
N LEU A 222 -84.15 -56.67 -18.24
CA LEU A 222 -83.45 -56.01 -19.34
C LEU A 222 -83.37 -54.49 -19.11
N GLN A 223 -84.43 -53.89 -18.56
CA GLN A 223 -84.47 -52.48 -18.21
C GLN A 223 -83.49 -52.18 -17.07
N THR A 224 -83.48 -52.98 -15.99
CA THR A 224 -82.49 -52.86 -14.91
C THR A 224 -81.06 -53.08 -15.42
N ALA A 225 -80.84 -54.05 -16.31
CA ALA A 225 -79.52 -54.28 -16.90
C ALA A 225 -79.06 -53.10 -17.77
N SER A 226 -79.97 -52.50 -18.54
CA SER A 226 -79.70 -51.29 -19.34
C SER A 226 -79.38 -50.09 -18.45
N GLU A 227 -80.11 -49.89 -17.35
CA GLU A 227 -79.88 -48.80 -16.39
C GLU A 227 -78.52 -48.95 -15.70
N ASN A 228 -78.21 -50.16 -15.23
CA ASN A 228 -76.92 -50.47 -14.59
C ASN A 228 -75.76 -50.31 -15.57
N PHE A 229 -75.92 -50.74 -16.82
CA PHE A 229 -74.89 -50.58 -17.85
C PHE A 229 -74.63 -49.11 -18.16
N LYS A 230 -75.69 -48.29 -18.24
CA LYS A 230 -75.57 -46.84 -18.43
C LYS A 230 -74.81 -46.19 -17.27
N GLN A 231 -75.16 -46.54 -16.03
CA GLN A 231 -74.48 -46.04 -14.84
C GLN A 231 -73.00 -46.47 -14.78
N GLU A 232 -72.70 -47.74 -15.11
CA GLU A 232 -71.33 -48.24 -15.13
C GLU A 232 -70.49 -47.56 -16.22
N LYS A 233 -71.05 -47.38 -17.42
CA LYS A 233 -70.38 -46.64 -18.51
C LYS A 233 -70.06 -45.21 -18.08
N GLU A 234 -71.02 -44.53 -17.46
CA GLU A 234 -70.84 -43.14 -17.01
C GLU A 234 -69.80 -43.06 -15.88
N HIS A 235 -69.83 -43.98 -14.92
CA HIS A 235 -68.84 -44.08 -13.85
C HIS A 235 -67.42 -44.39 -14.38
N VAL A 236 -67.28 -45.33 -15.31
CA VAL A 236 -65.98 -45.64 -15.95
C VAL A 236 -65.45 -44.46 -16.75
N LEU A 237 -66.32 -43.74 -17.47
CA LEU A 237 -65.94 -42.52 -18.17
C LEU A 237 -65.50 -41.42 -17.20
N GLU A 238 -66.21 -41.25 -16.09
CA GLU A 238 -65.86 -40.28 -15.04
C GLU A 238 -64.49 -40.62 -14.42
N GLN A 239 -64.27 -41.88 -14.07
CA GLN A 239 -62.99 -42.36 -13.54
C GLN A 239 -61.85 -42.17 -14.54
N PHE A 240 -62.08 -42.49 -15.82
CA PHE A 240 -61.08 -42.31 -16.86
C PHE A 240 -60.71 -40.84 -17.04
N LYS A 241 -61.71 -39.93 -17.08
CA LYS A 241 -61.49 -38.47 -17.10
C LYS A 241 -60.67 -38.03 -15.89
N GLN A 242 -61.05 -38.44 -14.67
CA GLN A 242 -60.31 -38.09 -13.46
C GLN A 242 -58.85 -38.58 -13.49
N THR A 243 -58.60 -39.79 -13.99
CA THR A 243 -57.22 -40.30 -14.12
C THR A 243 -56.41 -39.55 -15.17
N LEU A 244 -57.03 -39.15 -16.29
CA LEU A 244 -56.39 -38.35 -17.32
C LEU A 244 -56.06 -36.95 -16.79
N ASP A 245 -57.02 -36.29 -16.13
CA ASP A 245 -56.82 -34.95 -15.57
C ASP A 245 -55.71 -34.97 -14.50
N ALA A 246 -55.72 -35.97 -13.62
CA ALA A 246 -54.67 -36.14 -12.61
C ALA A 246 -53.28 -36.39 -13.23
N GLU A 247 -53.20 -37.14 -14.32
CA GLU A 247 -51.93 -37.39 -15.02
C GLU A 247 -51.46 -36.15 -15.79
N LEU A 248 -52.38 -35.39 -16.40
CA LEU A 248 -52.10 -34.13 -17.05
C LEU A 248 -51.56 -33.10 -16.05
N GLU A 249 -52.19 -32.97 -14.88
CA GLU A 249 -51.77 -32.05 -13.82
C GLU A 249 -50.38 -32.43 -13.27
N ARG A 250 -50.10 -33.74 -13.11
CA ARG A 250 -48.75 -34.23 -12.76
C ARG A 250 -47.72 -33.88 -13.82
N PHE A 251 -48.04 -34.08 -15.10
CA PHE A 251 -47.14 -33.78 -16.20
C PHE A 251 -46.86 -32.28 -16.29
N GLU A 252 -47.89 -31.43 -16.23
CA GLU A 252 -47.75 -29.98 -16.20
C GLU A 252 -46.93 -29.51 -15.00
N GLY A 253 -47.16 -30.09 -13.81
CA GLY A 253 -46.36 -29.84 -12.62
C GLY A 253 -44.89 -30.18 -12.81
N GLN A 254 -44.58 -31.35 -13.37
CA GLN A 254 -43.19 -31.75 -13.65
C GLN A 254 -42.52 -30.86 -14.70
N VAL A 255 -43.22 -30.50 -15.77
CA VAL A 255 -42.71 -29.60 -16.81
C VAL A 255 -42.43 -28.23 -16.22
N ASN A 256 -43.34 -27.69 -15.40
CA ASN A 256 -43.17 -26.41 -14.73
C ASN A 256 -41.98 -26.43 -13.76
N LEU A 257 -41.83 -27.49 -12.95
CA LEU A 257 -40.69 -27.64 -12.05
C LEU A 257 -39.36 -27.68 -12.81
N ASN A 258 -39.26 -28.52 -13.83
CA ASN A 258 -38.06 -28.62 -14.69
C ASN A 258 -37.75 -27.28 -15.39
N TYR A 259 -38.78 -26.55 -15.84
CA TYR A 259 -38.61 -25.25 -16.45
C TYR A 259 -38.07 -24.22 -15.44
N GLN A 260 -38.62 -24.18 -14.22
CA GLN A 260 -38.16 -23.27 -13.17
C GLN A 260 -36.75 -23.60 -12.70
N GLU A 261 -36.40 -24.88 -12.57
CA GLU A 261 -35.03 -25.31 -12.25
C GLU A 261 -34.04 -24.89 -13.33
N LYS A 262 -34.35 -25.14 -14.62
CA LYS A 262 -33.50 -24.70 -15.74
C LYS A 262 -33.35 -23.19 -15.77
N LYS A 263 -34.43 -22.44 -15.54
CA LYS A 263 -34.39 -20.98 -15.47
C LYS A 263 -33.51 -20.50 -14.31
N LYS A 264 -33.66 -21.09 -13.12
CA LYS A 264 -32.83 -20.76 -11.95
C LYS A 264 -31.36 -21.07 -12.19
N ASN A 265 -31.06 -22.25 -12.76
CA ASN A 265 -29.69 -22.66 -13.08
C ASN A 265 -29.07 -21.76 -14.15
N LEU A 266 -29.83 -21.37 -15.18
CA LEU A 266 -29.35 -20.46 -16.21
C LEU A 266 -29.01 -19.08 -15.64
N VAL A 267 -29.88 -18.53 -14.78
CA VAL A 267 -29.62 -17.25 -14.11
C VAL A 267 -28.41 -17.36 -13.17
N ALA A 268 -28.28 -18.46 -12.43
CA ALA A 268 -27.13 -18.69 -11.54
C ALA A 268 -25.81 -18.71 -12.33
N VAL A 269 -25.72 -19.50 -13.40
CA VAL A 269 -24.52 -19.59 -14.26
C VAL A 269 -24.22 -18.25 -14.93
N TYR A 270 -25.25 -17.51 -15.35
CA TYR A 270 -25.06 -16.19 -15.95
C TYR A 270 -24.51 -15.18 -14.94
N ASN A 271 -25.07 -15.15 -13.73
CA ASN A 271 -24.61 -14.27 -12.66
C ASN A 271 -23.18 -14.60 -12.21
N GLU A 272 -22.85 -15.89 -12.11
CA GLU A 272 -21.50 -16.36 -11.79
C GLU A 272 -20.49 -15.89 -12.85
N ARG A 273 -20.77 -16.13 -14.13
CA ARG A 273 -19.92 -15.66 -15.25
C ARG A 273 -19.81 -14.14 -15.29
N LEU A 274 -20.89 -13.43 -14.99
CA LEU A 274 -20.88 -11.97 -14.95
C LEU A 274 -19.98 -11.47 -13.81
N GLN A 275 -20.05 -12.10 -12.64
CA GLN A 275 -19.21 -11.77 -11.50
C GLN A 275 -17.73 -12.08 -11.77
N GLU A 276 -17.42 -13.23 -12.38
CA GLU A 276 -16.07 -13.57 -12.82
C GLU A 276 -15.52 -12.57 -13.84
N ALA A 277 -16.33 -12.19 -14.84
CA ALA A 277 -15.94 -11.20 -15.83
C ALA A 277 -15.70 -9.81 -15.19
N LEU A 278 -16.55 -9.39 -14.25
CA LEU A 278 -16.38 -8.13 -13.51
C LEU A 278 -15.10 -8.15 -12.66
N ASN A 279 -14.84 -9.24 -11.95
CA ASN A 279 -13.62 -9.40 -11.15
C ASN A 279 -12.38 -9.38 -12.05
N ALA A 280 -12.37 -10.12 -13.16
CA ALA A 280 -11.25 -10.14 -14.10
C ALA A 280 -10.98 -8.75 -14.72
N ILE A 281 -12.03 -7.97 -15.03
CA ILE A 281 -11.90 -6.60 -15.51
C ILE A 281 -11.33 -5.70 -14.42
N SER A 282 -11.84 -5.81 -13.18
CA SER A 282 -11.36 -5.06 -12.02
C SER A 282 -9.88 -5.33 -11.75
N ASP A 283 -9.47 -6.60 -11.69
CA ASP A 283 -8.09 -7.01 -11.43
C ASP A 283 -7.15 -6.48 -12.52
N LYS A 284 -7.55 -6.63 -13.79
CA LYS A 284 -6.77 -6.09 -14.91
C LYS A 284 -6.65 -4.57 -14.85
N ALA A 285 -7.73 -3.87 -14.47
CA ALA A 285 -7.73 -2.42 -14.31
C ALA A 285 -6.76 -2.00 -13.19
N VAL A 286 -6.82 -2.64 -12.02
CA VAL A 286 -5.94 -2.38 -10.87
C VAL A 286 -4.48 -2.61 -11.23
N ILE A 287 -4.15 -3.75 -11.84
CA ILE A 287 -2.77 -4.06 -12.27
C ILE A 287 -2.28 -3.02 -13.28
N SER A 288 -3.09 -2.68 -14.28
CA SER A 288 -2.71 -1.69 -15.29
C SER A 288 -2.51 -0.29 -14.71
N TYR A 289 -3.30 0.08 -13.70
CA TYR A 289 -3.21 1.35 -13.01
C TYR A 289 -1.95 1.42 -12.14
N ASN A 290 -1.68 0.38 -11.35
CA ASN A 290 -0.49 0.28 -10.52
C ASN A 290 0.79 0.31 -11.37
N ASN A 291 0.80 -0.40 -12.50
CA ASN A 291 1.95 -0.38 -13.42
C ASN A 291 2.19 1.03 -14.00
N LYS A 292 1.13 1.73 -14.42
CA LYS A 292 1.24 3.12 -14.89
C LYS A 292 1.72 4.06 -13.80
N LEU A 293 1.21 3.90 -12.57
CA LEU A 293 1.62 4.71 -11.42
C LEU A 293 3.10 4.50 -11.09
N LEU A 294 3.55 3.24 -11.08
CA LEU A 294 4.94 2.89 -10.84
C LEU A 294 5.86 3.45 -11.92
N GLN A 295 5.44 3.39 -13.19
CA GLN A 295 6.17 3.98 -14.31
C GLN A 295 6.29 5.49 -14.18
N GLN A 296 5.22 6.20 -13.81
CA GLN A 296 5.28 7.65 -13.60
C GLN A 296 6.18 8.01 -12.41
N TYR A 297 6.11 7.23 -11.33
CA TYR A 297 6.97 7.43 -10.17
C TYR A 297 8.45 7.21 -10.52
N SER A 298 8.78 6.15 -11.28
CA SER A 298 10.16 5.89 -11.70
C SER A 298 10.68 6.98 -12.64
N GLU A 299 9.86 7.48 -13.57
CA GLU A 299 10.19 8.58 -14.45
C GLU A 299 10.45 9.88 -13.66
N GLN A 300 9.59 10.21 -12.69
CA GLN A 300 9.80 11.38 -11.83
C GLN A 300 11.06 11.25 -10.99
N LYS A 301 11.34 10.06 -10.44
CA LYS A 301 12.56 9.78 -9.68
C LYS A 301 13.80 9.95 -10.55
N ALA A 302 13.77 9.47 -11.80
CA ALA A 302 14.86 9.64 -12.75
C ALA A 302 15.10 11.13 -13.07
N LYS A 303 14.05 11.90 -13.38
CA LYS A 303 14.15 13.36 -13.61
C LYS A 303 14.66 14.11 -12.38
N PHE A 304 14.24 13.70 -11.18
CA PHE A 304 14.75 14.28 -9.94
C PHE A 304 16.22 13.96 -9.73
N ALA A 305 16.64 12.72 -9.94
CA ALA A 305 18.04 12.31 -9.84
C ALA A 305 18.93 13.07 -10.83
N GLU A 306 18.49 13.23 -12.07
CA GLU A 306 19.17 14.04 -13.09
C GLU A 306 19.31 15.50 -12.64
N LYS A 307 18.23 16.11 -12.15
CA LYS A 307 18.26 17.48 -11.62
C LYS A 307 19.20 17.61 -10.43
N VAL A 308 19.22 16.65 -9.50
CA VAL A 308 20.15 16.65 -8.37
C VAL A 308 21.59 16.54 -8.84
N ALA A 309 21.89 15.68 -9.81
CA ALA A 309 23.22 15.56 -10.40
C ALA A 309 23.67 16.88 -11.02
N GLN A 310 22.82 17.51 -11.85
CA GLN A 310 23.09 18.83 -12.44
C GLN A 310 23.36 19.90 -11.37
N TYR A 311 22.57 19.94 -10.29
CA TYR A 311 22.80 20.88 -9.18
C TYR A 311 24.11 20.61 -8.45
N VAL A 312 24.44 19.35 -8.20
CA VAL A 312 25.69 18.97 -7.51
C VAL A 312 26.90 19.31 -8.37
N ASP A 313 26.84 19.06 -9.68
CA ASP A 313 27.94 19.39 -10.58
C ASP A 313 28.12 20.91 -10.71
N ALA A 314 27.03 21.67 -10.81
CA ALA A 314 27.09 23.14 -10.78
C ALA A 314 27.67 23.68 -9.46
N ASP A 315 27.29 23.09 -8.31
CA ASP A 315 27.82 23.47 -7.00
C ASP A 315 29.30 23.07 -6.85
N ARG A 316 29.71 21.90 -7.38
CA ARG A 316 31.11 21.47 -7.43
C ARG A 316 31.95 22.42 -8.26
N GLU A 317 31.50 22.80 -9.45
CA GLU A 317 32.19 23.78 -10.30
C GLU A 317 32.28 25.15 -9.62
N GLY A 318 31.19 25.60 -8.99
CA GLY A 318 31.18 26.85 -8.22
C GLY A 318 32.17 26.84 -7.05
N LYS A 319 32.17 25.76 -6.27
CA LYS A 319 33.10 25.55 -5.15
C LYS A 319 34.54 25.42 -5.63
N LEU A 320 34.81 24.71 -6.72
CA LEU A 320 36.14 24.57 -7.30
C LEU A 320 36.68 25.93 -7.76
N ARG A 321 35.87 26.72 -8.45
CA ARG A 321 36.23 28.10 -8.83
C ARG A 321 36.52 28.98 -7.62
N ASN A 322 35.78 28.80 -6.53
CA ASN A 322 36.04 29.55 -5.29
C ASN A 322 37.31 29.06 -4.57
N LEU A 323 37.62 27.76 -4.62
CA LEU A 323 38.89 27.22 -4.10
C LEU A 323 40.08 27.69 -4.93
N ASP A 324 39.96 27.74 -6.25
CA ASP A 324 41.01 28.27 -7.14
C ASP A 324 41.25 29.76 -6.86
N LYS A 325 40.19 30.54 -6.68
CA LYS A 325 40.29 31.94 -6.23
C LYS A 325 40.98 32.02 -4.87
N LEU A 326 40.54 31.25 -3.88
CA LEU A 326 41.12 31.26 -2.54
C LEU A 326 42.60 30.84 -2.56
N SER A 327 42.97 29.83 -3.34
CA SER A 327 44.36 29.40 -3.53
C SER A 327 45.20 30.49 -4.18
N THR A 328 44.65 31.19 -5.18
CA THR A 328 45.31 32.33 -5.83
C THR A 328 45.47 33.49 -4.87
N ASP A 329 44.43 33.81 -4.10
CA ASP A 329 44.43 34.87 -3.09
C ASP A 329 45.44 34.56 -1.99
N VAL A 330 45.46 33.33 -1.45
CA VAL A 330 46.45 32.87 -0.46
C VAL A 330 47.88 32.93 -1.03
N LYS A 331 48.10 32.50 -2.27
CA LYS A 331 49.42 32.65 -2.92
C LYS A 331 49.81 34.10 -3.12
N SER A 332 48.86 34.97 -3.45
CA SER A 332 49.11 36.40 -3.61
C SER A 332 49.42 37.08 -2.28
N LEU A 333 48.73 36.70 -1.20
CA LEU A 333 49.02 37.11 0.17
C LEU A 333 50.37 36.59 0.63
N GLN A 334 50.68 35.32 0.38
CA GLN A 334 51.99 34.74 0.66
C GLN A 334 53.09 35.50 -0.08
N LYS A 335 52.88 35.83 -1.36
CA LYS A 335 53.83 36.61 -2.16
C LYS A 335 53.96 38.04 -1.66
N LEU A 336 52.88 38.72 -1.32
CA LEU A 336 52.88 40.07 -0.74
C LEU A 336 53.58 40.09 0.61
N MET A 337 53.33 39.11 1.47
CA MET A 337 54.04 38.94 2.75
C MET A 337 55.53 38.69 2.50
N LEU A 338 55.90 37.73 1.64
CA LEU A 338 57.30 37.45 1.29
C LEU A 338 58.01 38.64 0.63
N GLN A 339 57.32 39.45 -0.17
CA GLN A 339 57.86 40.66 -0.80
C GLN A 339 57.99 41.82 0.18
N SER A 340 57.04 41.96 1.12
CA SER A 340 57.06 42.99 2.14
C SER A 340 58.03 42.68 3.29
N HIS A 341 58.36 41.40 3.54
CA HIS A 341 59.03 40.94 4.78
C HIS A 341 60.44 40.38 4.54
N LYS A 342 61.12 40.76 3.44
CA LYS A 342 62.53 40.42 3.16
C LYS A 342 63.56 41.01 4.17
N LYS A 343 63.14 41.37 5.39
CA LYS A 343 64.02 41.94 6.44
C LYS A 343 63.66 41.58 7.90
N SER A 344 62.91 40.52 8.19
CA SER A 344 62.62 40.12 9.58
C SER A 344 62.48 38.60 9.77
N ASP A 345 63.49 37.95 10.35
CA ASP A 345 63.51 36.48 10.60
C ASP A 345 62.51 36.01 11.68
N SER A 346 61.86 36.92 12.41
CA SER A 346 60.87 36.56 13.45
C SER A 346 59.49 36.21 12.89
N GLU A 347 59.13 36.72 11.72
CA GLU A 347 57.77 36.62 11.15
C GLU A 347 57.56 35.37 10.29
N SER A 348 58.63 34.77 9.73
CA SER A 348 58.56 33.46 9.04
C SER A 348 58.08 32.35 9.99
N SER A 349 58.48 32.40 11.26
CA SER A 349 58.05 31.44 12.29
C SER A 349 56.54 31.46 12.55
N VAL A 350 55.86 32.60 12.33
CA VAL A 350 54.40 32.73 12.48
C VAL A 350 53.70 31.99 11.34
N ILE A 351 54.20 32.14 10.11
CA ILE A 351 53.64 31.47 8.93
C ILE A 351 53.82 29.95 9.07
N ASP A 352 55.02 29.49 9.43
CA ASP A 352 55.29 28.06 9.61
C ASP A 352 54.40 27.46 10.71
N TYR A 353 54.22 28.18 11.82
CA TYR A 353 53.31 27.79 12.89
C TYR A 353 51.86 27.66 12.41
N LEU A 354 51.35 28.66 11.66
CA LEU A 354 49.98 28.63 11.13
C LEU A 354 49.77 27.50 10.11
N VAL A 355 50.79 27.18 9.31
CA VAL A 355 50.74 26.06 8.36
C VAL A 355 50.66 24.73 9.11
N GLU A 356 51.52 24.51 10.11
CA GLU A 356 51.48 23.29 10.93
C GLU A 356 50.18 23.16 11.74
N LEU A 357 49.66 24.27 12.26
CA LEU A 357 48.37 24.31 12.92
C LEU A 357 47.21 23.95 11.97
N ASN A 358 47.22 24.47 10.74
CA ASN A 358 46.22 24.14 9.74
C ASN A 358 46.24 22.64 9.40
N LYS A 359 47.43 22.01 9.33
CA LYS A 359 47.54 20.56 9.16
C LYS A 359 46.86 19.82 10.33
N LEU A 360 47.13 20.20 11.57
CA LEU A 360 46.49 19.62 12.74
C LEU A 360 44.96 19.80 12.73
N GLN A 361 44.47 20.99 12.35
CA GLN A 361 43.03 21.26 12.22
C GLN A 361 42.37 20.41 11.13
N GLN A 362 43.03 20.22 9.99
CA GLN A 362 42.53 19.36 8.91
C GLN A 362 42.47 17.90 9.36
N VAL A 363 43.52 17.42 10.03
CA VAL A 363 43.62 16.06 10.57
C VAL A 363 42.49 15.76 11.54
N LEU A 364 42.14 16.70 12.42
CA LEU A 364 40.99 16.54 13.30
C LEU A 364 39.66 16.51 12.51
N LYS A 365 39.53 17.27 11.43
CA LYS A 365 38.30 17.29 10.61
C LYS A 365 38.12 16.04 9.74
N LEU A 366 39.18 15.28 9.48
CA LEU A 366 39.11 14.05 8.69
C LEU A 366 38.17 13.03 9.35
N GLN A 367 37.31 12.42 8.53
CA GLN A 367 36.42 11.34 8.94
C GLN A 367 37.15 10.00 8.70
N SER A 368 38.06 9.67 9.62
CA SER A 368 38.76 8.38 9.64
C SER A 368 38.03 7.38 10.54
N SER A 369 38.12 6.09 10.18
CA SER A 369 37.65 4.99 11.02
C SER A 369 38.68 4.62 12.10
N GLU A 370 39.97 4.86 11.85
CA GLU A 370 41.03 4.62 12.83
C GLU A 370 41.35 5.87 13.66
N PRO A 371 41.75 5.72 14.95
CA PRO A 371 42.25 6.83 15.77
C PRO A 371 43.51 7.48 15.17
N LEU A 372 43.56 8.81 15.09
CA LEU A 372 44.72 9.51 14.52
C LEU A 372 45.68 9.98 15.61
N PRO A 373 46.94 9.50 15.63
CA PRO A 373 47.96 9.98 16.57
C PRO A 373 48.33 11.42 16.26
N LEU A 374 48.25 12.28 17.28
CA LEU A 374 48.51 13.72 17.13
C LEU A 374 49.99 14.08 17.31
N GLN A 375 50.82 13.13 17.77
CA GLN A 375 52.22 13.37 18.14
C GLN A 375 53.01 14.12 17.06
N LYS A 376 53.00 13.63 15.82
CA LYS A 376 53.75 14.24 14.69
C LYS A 376 53.40 15.70 14.49
N TYR A 377 52.12 16.06 14.62
CA TYR A 377 51.64 17.41 14.43
C TYR A 377 51.98 18.31 15.61
N THR A 378 51.81 17.81 16.84
CA THR A 378 52.20 18.56 18.04
C THR A 378 53.71 18.83 18.09
N GLU A 379 54.55 17.90 17.64
CA GLU A 379 56.00 18.09 17.52
C GLU A 379 56.38 19.10 16.45
N SER A 380 55.71 19.06 15.28
CA SER A 380 55.94 20.06 14.23
C SER A 380 55.55 21.46 14.68
N ILE A 381 54.44 21.62 15.40
CA ILE A 381 54.02 22.91 15.98
C ILE A 381 55.03 23.38 17.03
N ALA A 382 55.54 22.48 17.88
CA ALA A 382 56.58 22.81 18.86
C ALA A 382 57.87 23.30 18.19
N LYS A 383 58.27 22.68 17.06
CA LYS A 383 59.46 23.06 16.28
C LYS A 383 59.28 24.38 15.55
N ALA A 384 58.08 24.65 15.04
CA ALA A 384 57.76 25.91 14.36
C ALA A 384 57.86 27.11 15.33
N ARG A 385 57.63 26.90 16.63
CA ARG A 385 57.68 27.97 17.63
C ARG A 385 58.23 27.50 18.99
N PRO A 386 59.57 27.33 19.11
CA PRO A 386 60.18 26.77 20.32
C PRO A 386 60.15 27.74 21.52
N ASN A 387 60.16 29.05 21.27
CA ASN A 387 60.33 30.08 22.31
C ASN A 387 59.00 30.66 22.83
N ASP A 388 57.85 30.25 22.29
CA ASP A 388 56.54 30.76 22.72
C ASP A 388 55.99 29.95 23.89
N VAL A 389 55.97 30.58 25.07
CA VAL A 389 55.52 29.98 26.32
C VAL A 389 54.09 29.44 26.22
N LEU A 390 53.17 30.18 25.58
CA LEU A 390 51.78 29.77 25.48
C LEU A 390 51.64 28.52 24.60
N VAL A 391 52.38 28.47 23.48
CA VAL A 391 52.40 27.30 22.59
C VAL A 391 52.98 26.08 23.31
N GLN A 392 54.09 26.25 24.03
CA GLN A 392 54.70 25.12 24.74
C GLN A 392 53.83 24.60 25.89
N GLU A 393 53.21 25.47 26.68
CA GLU A 393 52.32 25.07 27.78
C GLU A 393 51.03 24.41 27.27
N THR A 394 50.44 24.91 26.18
CA THR A 394 49.26 24.29 25.57
C THR A 394 49.57 22.91 24.97
N LEU A 395 50.75 22.73 24.36
CA LEU A 395 51.21 21.42 23.86
C LEU A 395 51.49 20.40 24.98
N LYS A 396 51.94 20.87 26.15
CA LYS A 396 52.07 20.02 27.36
C LYS A 396 50.71 19.59 27.91
N SER A 397 49.67 20.42 27.75
CA SER A 397 48.31 20.12 28.20
C SER A 397 47.63 19.00 27.40
N PHE A 398 48.14 18.62 26.23
CA PHE A 398 47.63 17.45 25.52
C PHE A 398 47.96 16.17 26.29
N LYS A 399 46.94 15.38 26.63
CA LYS A 399 47.10 14.03 27.20
C LYS A 399 48.00 13.15 26.34
N GLU A 400 48.82 12.34 26.99
CA GLU A 400 49.75 11.43 26.33
C GLU A 400 49.02 10.42 25.42
N SER A 401 47.90 9.87 25.90
CA SER A 401 47.03 8.98 25.14
C SER A 401 46.51 9.61 23.83
N SER A 402 46.37 10.94 23.75
CA SER A 402 45.97 11.65 22.52
C SER A 402 47.10 11.78 21.53
N LYS A 403 48.35 11.78 22.01
CA LYS A 403 49.56 11.86 21.18
C LYS A 403 49.88 10.50 20.57
N THR A 404 49.90 9.45 21.39
CA THR A 404 50.32 8.09 21.01
C THR A 404 49.17 7.26 20.44
N ASP A 405 48.08 7.12 21.18
CA ASP A 405 46.98 6.20 20.83
C ASP A 405 46.00 6.84 19.84
N GLY A 406 46.09 8.16 19.70
CA GLY A 406 45.32 8.94 18.75
C GLY A 406 43.89 9.23 19.18
N VAL A 407 43.22 10.05 18.40
CA VAL A 407 41.88 10.56 18.73
C VAL A 407 40.88 10.09 17.67
N LEU A 408 39.72 9.59 18.10
CA LEU A 408 38.66 9.15 17.19
C LEU A 408 38.03 10.34 16.44
N SER A 409 37.51 10.06 15.24
CA SER A 409 36.73 11.03 14.47
C SER A 409 35.35 11.24 15.08
N ARG A 410 34.71 12.39 14.78
CA ARG A 410 33.34 12.67 15.26
C ARG A 410 32.34 11.64 14.73
N LYS A 411 32.50 11.20 13.47
CA LYS A 411 31.68 10.14 12.89
C LYS A 411 31.87 8.82 13.63
N GLU A 412 33.11 8.41 13.87
CA GLU A 412 33.38 7.15 14.57
C GLU A 412 32.84 7.17 16.01
N LEU A 413 32.95 8.30 16.73
CA LEU A 413 32.30 8.47 18.04
C LEU A 413 30.78 8.35 17.96
N SER A 414 30.16 8.87 16.90
CA SER A 414 28.73 8.73 16.65
C SER A 414 28.34 7.27 16.33
N ASP A 415 29.10 6.61 15.47
CA ASP A 415 28.85 5.22 15.05
C ASP A 415 28.99 4.25 16.26
N ARG A 416 30.01 4.48 17.11
CA ARG A 416 30.16 3.74 18.38
C ARG A 416 29.02 4.02 19.36
N PHE A 417 28.53 5.26 19.41
CA PHE A 417 27.40 5.59 20.27
C PHE A 417 26.12 4.86 19.84
N GLN A 418 25.85 4.74 18.54
CA GLN A 418 24.68 4.00 18.04
C GLN A 418 24.71 2.51 18.44
N THR A 419 25.90 1.93 18.53
CA THR A 419 26.07 0.54 19.00
C THR A 419 25.89 0.42 20.51
N LEU A 420 26.33 1.43 21.26
CA LEU A 420 26.28 1.49 22.73
C LEU A 420 24.87 1.84 23.26
N GLU A 421 24.11 2.67 22.53
CA GLU A 421 22.77 3.13 22.88
C GLU A 421 21.81 2.01 23.34
N PRO A 422 21.60 0.91 22.57
CA PRO A 422 20.71 -0.16 22.98
C PRO A 422 21.15 -0.84 24.29
N GLU A 423 22.45 -0.86 24.57
CA GLU A 423 22.98 -1.47 25.79
C GLU A 423 22.78 -0.57 27.01
N ILE A 424 23.00 0.75 26.85
CA ILE A 424 22.68 1.77 27.87
C ILE A 424 21.19 1.67 28.23
N ARG A 425 20.32 1.63 27.22
CA ARG A 425 18.86 1.51 27.38
C ARG A 425 18.46 0.26 28.17
N ARG A 426 19.06 -0.89 27.87
CA ARG A 426 18.80 -2.16 28.59
C ARG A 426 19.23 -2.09 30.05
N SER A 427 20.37 -1.47 30.33
CA SER A 427 20.91 -1.36 31.69
C SER A 427 20.11 -0.40 32.59
N SER A 428 19.33 0.53 32.00
CA SER A 428 18.46 1.48 32.71
C SER A 428 17.35 0.82 33.54
N LEU A 429 16.97 -0.40 33.22
CA LEU A 429 15.80 -1.08 33.79
C LEU A 429 16.13 -1.93 35.02
N VAL A 430 17.41 -2.06 35.35
CA VAL A 430 17.89 -2.84 36.48
C VAL A 430 17.90 -1.96 37.73
N ARG A 431 17.14 -2.35 38.77
CA ARG A 431 17.22 -1.70 40.09
C ARG A 431 18.61 -1.93 40.71
N PRO A 432 19.21 -0.94 41.40
CA PRO A 432 20.46 -1.15 42.11
C PRO A 432 20.31 -2.24 43.16
N GLY A 433 21.09 -3.32 43.05
CA GLY A 433 21.08 -4.48 43.96
C GLY A 433 20.24 -5.69 43.54
N ALA A 434 19.64 -5.70 42.34
CA ALA A 434 18.95 -6.88 41.83
C ALA A 434 19.95 -7.94 41.35
N GLY A 435 19.88 -9.16 41.89
CA GLY A 435 20.67 -10.31 41.41
C GLY A 435 20.33 -10.70 39.96
N ILE A 436 20.91 -11.79 39.47
CA ILE A 436 20.88 -12.25 38.07
C ILE A 436 19.44 -12.27 37.47
N THR A 437 18.40 -12.51 38.28
CA THR A 437 16.97 -12.47 37.90
C THR A 437 16.46 -11.07 37.50
N GLY A 438 17.04 -9.99 38.03
CA GLY A 438 16.69 -8.61 37.67
C GLY A 438 17.13 -8.20 36.27
N HIS A 439 18.19 -8.82 35.74
CA HIS A 439 18.66 -8.59 34.37
C HIS A 439 17.69 -9.16 33.32
N ILE A 440 16.94 -10.22 33.64
CA ILE A 440 15.98 -10.86 32.70
C ILE A 440 14.68 -10.07 32.60
N ALA A 441 14.16 -9.54 33.71
CA ALA A 441 12.97 -8.67 33.69
C ALA A 441 13.21 -7.36 32.90
N SER A 442 14.45 -6.86 32.93
CA SER A 442 14.90 -5.68 32.20
C SER A 442 14.88 -5.87 30.68
N PHE A 443 15.14 -7.10 30.20
CA PHE A 443 15.13 -7.44 28.78
C PHE A 443 13.74 -7.20 28.16
N VAL A 444 12.69 -7.67 28.82
CA VAL A 444 11.30 -7.58 28.33
C VAL A 444 10.75 -6.15 28.42
N ALA A 445 11.08 -5.41 29.49
CA ALA A 445 10.61 -4.04 29.67
C ALA A 445 11.27 -3.02 28.71
N SER A 446 12.50 -3.28 28.24
CA SER A 446 13.22 -2.38 27.32
C SER A 446 12.60 -2.31 25.92
N GLN A 447 11.91 -3.37 25.52
CA GLN A 447 11.27 -3.47 24.21
C GLN A 447 9.96 -2.66 24.12
N PHE A 448 9.42 -2.20 25.27
CA PHE A 448 8.12 -1.50 25.34
C PHE A 448 8.24 -0.03 25.78
N MET A 449 9.46 0.51 25.92
CA MET A 449 9.64 1.95 26.20
C MET A 449 9.51 2.79 24.93
N PHE A 450 8.68 3.84 25.00
CA PHE A 450 8.55 4.82 23.92
C PHE A 450 9.86 5.59 23.75
N LYS A 451 10.42 5.56 22.53
CA LYS A 451 11.59 6.36 22.16
C LYS A 451 11.24 7.84 22.21
N LYS A 452 12.04 8.63 22.93
CA LYS A 452 11.97 10.09 22.90
C LYS A 452 12.91 10.60 21.81
N GLU A 453 12.51 11.65 21.12
CA GLU A 453 13.29 12.27 20.04
C GLU A 453 13.51 13.77 20.32
N GLY A 454 14.60 14.33 19.81
CA GLY A 454 14.92 15.76 19.95
C GLY A 454 15.52 16.14 21.31
N LEU A 455 15.08 17.26 21.88
CA LEU A 455 15.55 17.75 23.19
C LEU A 455 14.47 17.63 24.27
N PRO A 456 14.09 16.42 24.69
CA PRO A 456 13.14 16.24 25.78
C PRO A 456 13.72 16.78 27.11
N GLU A 457 12.86 17.35 27.95
CA GLU A 457 13.20 17.75 29.32
C GLU A 457 13.18 16.54 30.26
N GLY A 458 14.12 16.50 31.21
CA GLY A 458 14.21 15.44 32.21
C GLY A 458 15.59 14.79 32.30
N ALA A 459 15.85 14.17 33.46
CA ALA A 459 17.08 13.42 33.76
C ALA A 459 16.91 11.91 33.52
N ASP A 460 15.82 11.48 32.88
CA ASP A 460 15.61 10.08 32.52
C ASP A 460 16.54 9.65 31.38
N ILE A 461 16.85 8.36 31.34
CA ILE A 461 17.87 7.81 30.43
C ILE A 461 17.45 7.96 28.97
N GLU A 462 16.17 7.80 28.64
CA GLU A 462 15.67 8.08 27.27
C GLU A 462 15.83 9.55 26.89
N SER A 463 15.58 10.49 27.81
CA SER A 463 15.83 11.91 27.54
C SER A 463 17.31 12.22 27.32
N ILE A 464 18.21 11.59 28.09
CA ILE A 464 19.67 11.74 27.93
C ILE A 464 20.13 11.16 26.59
N ILE A 465 19.66 9.96 26.22
CA ILE A 465 19.97 9.33 24.92
C ILE A 465 19.47 10.21 23.76
N ALA A 466 18.22 10.68 23.82
CA ALA A 466 17.63 11.53 22.79
C ALA A 466 18.41 12.84 22.58
N ARG A 467 18.78 13.53 23.68
CA ARG A 467 19.62 14.74 23.62
C ARG A 467 21.00 14.43 23.07
N THR A 468 21.61 13.32 23.49
CA THR A 468 22.93 12.90 23.01
C THR A 468 22.92 12.66 21.50
N ASN A 469 21.96 11.88 20.98
CA ASN A 469 21.80 11.66 19.54
C ASN A 469 21.59 12.98 18.79
N THR A 470 20.71 13.85 19.31
CA THR A 470 20.47 15.16 18.70
C THR A 470 21.74 16.03 18.66
N TYR A 471 22.57 15.99 19.69
CA TYR A 471 23.83 16.73 19.72
C TYR A 471 24.88 16.12 18.79
N LEU A 472 24.96 14.79 18.69
CA LEU A 472 25.85 14.10 17.76
C LEU A 472 25.48 14.38 16.30
N GLU A 473 24.19 14.35 15.96
CA GLU A 473 23.67 14.72 14.63
C GLU A 473 23.99 16.18 14.27
N ARG A 474 23.94 17.08 15.24
CA ARG A 474 24.30 18.49 15.08
C ARG A 474 25.82 18.74 15.08
N GLY A 475 26.63 17.72 15.37
CA GLY A 475 28.08 17.83 15.49
C GLY A 475 28.58 18.54 16.75
N ASP A 476 27.73 18.71 17.76
CA ASP A 476 28.05 19.31 19.06
C ASP A 476 28.49 18.24 20.06
N LEU A 477 29.73 17.76 19.89
CA LEU A 477 30.28 16.67 20.70
C LEU A 477 30.40 17.05 22.19
N VAL A 478 30.70 18.31 22.50
CA VAL A 478 30.89 18.77 23.88
C VAL A 478 29.60 18.59 24.68
N ARG A 479 28.45 18.98 24.11
CA ARG A 479 27.15 18.78 24.76
C ARG A 479 26.76 17.31 24.81
N ALA A 480 27.01 16.54 23.76
CA ALA A 480 26.75 15.09 23.76
C ALA A 480 27.50 14.37 24.90
N VAL A 481 28.79 14.69 25.10
CA VAL A 481 29.60 14.13 26.18
C VAL A 481 29.09 14.58 27.56
N ALA A 482 28.61 15.82 27.68
CA ALA A 482 28.03 16.32 28.92
C ALA A 482 26.73 15.59 29.31
N GLU A 483 25.85 15.31 28.34
CA GLU A 483 24.62 14.56 28.55
C GLU A 483 24.89 13.13 29.03
N ILE A 484 25.78 12.40 28.34
CA ILE A 484 26.16 11.04 28.75
C ILE A 484 26.89 11.02 30.09
N ASN A 485 27.66 12.07 30.42
CA ASN A 485 28.25 12.19 31.74
C ASN A 485 27.19 12.36 32.85
N GLY A 486 25.98 12.81 32.51
CA GLY A 486 24.82 12.88 33.40
C GLY A 486 24.25 11.51 33.77
N LEU A 487 24.62 10.42 33.09
CA LEU A 487 24.22 9.07 33.46
C LEU A 487 24.78 8.68 34.84
N THR A 488 24.02 7.85 35.54
CA THR A 488 24.36 7.30 36.87
C THR A 488 24.24 5.79 36.89
N GLY A 489 25.00 5.10 37.76
CA GLY A 489 24.94 3.65 37.91
C GLY A 489 25.54 2.87 36.73
N TRP A 490 25.01 1.67 36.47
CA TRP A 490 25.46 0.78 35.39
C TRP A 490 25.48 1.40 33.99
N PRO A 491 24.47 2.20 33.56
CA PRO A 491 24.52 2.91 32.27
C PRO A 491 25.77 3.79 32.11
N LYS A 492 26.22 4.44 33.19
CA LYS A 492 27.42 5.28 33.19
C LYS A 492 28.71 4.44 33.08
N GLN A 493 28.73 3.30 33.76
CA GLN A 493 29.85 2.36 33.71
C GLN A 493 30.02 1.81 32.28
N LEU A 494 28.92 1.47 31.64
CA LEU A 494 28.91 0.95 30.27
C LEU A 494 29.34 2.02 29.25
N ALA A 495 28.94 3.28 29.48
CA ALA A 495 29.35 4.41 28.66
C ALA A 495 30.76 4.94 28.96
N HIS A 496 31.51 4.33 29.88
CA HIS A 496 32.79 4.86 30.35
C HIS A 496 33.81 5.03 29.23
N ASP A 497 34.02 3.98 28.43
CA ASP A 497 35.04 4.00 27.37
C ASP A 497 34.70 5.04 26.30
N TRP A 498 33.42 5.13 25.93
CA TRP A 498 32.93 6.16 25.01
C TRP A 498 33.12 7.57 25.59
N LEU A 499 32.87 7.77 26.89
CA LEU A 499 33.09 9.05 27.57
C LEU A 499 34.56 9.45 27.62
N VAL A 500 35.47 8.50 27.86
CA VAL A 500 36.92 8.75 27.87
C VAL A 500 37.36 9.25 26.50
N GLU A 501 36.95 8.56 25.43
CA GLU A 501 37.30 8.93 24.07
C GLU A 501 36.63 10.23 23.59
N GLY A 502 35.36 10.45 23.95
CA GLY A 502 34.66 11.69 23.68
C GLY A 502 35.34 12.89 24.35
N ARG A 503 35.74 12.76 25.63
CA ARG A 503 36.48 13.82 26.35
C ARG A 503 37.85 14.07 25.73
N LYS A 504 38.57 13.01 25.40
CA LYS A 504 39.87 13.07 24.73
C LYS A 504 39.79 13.89 23.44
N ARG A 505 38.72 13.68 22.66
CA ARG A 505 38.45 14.45 21.45
C ARG A 505 38.08 15.91 21.73
N CYS A 506 37.17 16.17 22.67
CA CYS A 506 36.80 17.54 23.05
C CYS A 506 38.00 18.36 23.53
N GLU A 507 38.88 17.76 24.32
CA GLU A 507 40.11 18.39 24.80
C GLU A 507 41.08 18.71 23.66
N ALA A 508 41.27 17.79 22.72
CA ALA A 508 42.09 18.06 21.53
C ALA A 508 41.53 19.21 20.69
N GLU A 509 40.21 19.26 20.47
CA GLU A 509 39.56 20.35 19.73
C GLU A 509 39.69 21.69 20.47
N PHE A 510 39.49 21.71 21.79
CA PHE A 510 39.66 22.90 22.62
C PHE A 510 41.10 23.43 22.56
N LEU A 511 42.11 22.58 22.74
CA LEU A 511 43.51 22.99 22.71
C LEU A 511 43.93 23.51 21.34
N VAL A 512 43.42 22.91 20.26
CA VAL A 512 43.65 23.41 18.90
C VAL A 512 42.99 24.78 18.67
N ASP A 513 41.82 25.03 19.26
CA ASP A 513 41.16 26.32 19.18
C ASP A 513 41.94 27.42 19.94
N VAL A 514 42.50 27.08 21.11
CA VAL A 514 43.41 27.98 21.86
C VAL A 514 44.66 28.31 21.04
N LEU A 515 45.31 27.30 20.44
CA LEU A 515 46.45 27.49 19.55
C LEU A 515 46.08 28.35 18.33
N SER A 516 44.92 28.11 17.72
CA SER A 516 44.43 28.91 16.59
C SER A 516 44.18 30.36 16.94
N THR A 517 43.58 30.60 18.11
CA THR A 517 43.34 31.95 18.60
C THR A 517 44.66 32.68 18.83
N ASN A 518 45.65 32.02 19.42
CA ASN A 518 47.00 32.57 19.57
C ASN A 518 47.67 32.85 18.21
N GLY A 519 47.61 31.91 17.27
CA GLY A 519 48.16 32.08 15.93
C GLY A 519 47.59 33.26 15.18
N ASN A 520 46.27 33.43 15.26
CA ASN A 520 45.59 34.57 14.67
C ASN A 520 46.04 35.88 15.33
N LEU A 521 46.11 35.93 16.67
CA LEU A 521 46.61 37.11 17.40
C LEU A 521 48.04 37.48 16.99
N LEU A 522 48.90 36.48 16.82
CA LEU A 522 50.28 36.65 16.39
C LEU A 522 50.40 37.14 14.94
N ALA A 523 49.44 36.81 14.07
CA ALA A 523 49.40 37.30 12.69
C ALA A 523 48.89 38.74 12.57
N TYR A 524 48.18 39.25 13.59
CA TYR A 524 47.69 40.63 13.65
C TYR A 524 48.70 41.61 14.27
N LYS A 525 49.66 41.11 15.05
CA LYS A 525 50.77 41.89 15.60
C LYS A 525 51.89 41.99 14.58
#